data_AF-A0A1H0U4Q1-F1
#
_entry.id   AF-A0A1H0U4Q1-F1
#
_cell.length_a   1.000
_cell.length_b   1.000
_cell.length_c   1.000
_cell.angle_alpha   90.00
_cell.angle_beta   90.00
_cell.angle_gamma   90.00
#
_symmetry.space_group_name_H-M   'P 1'
#
loop_
_entity.id
_entity.type
_entity.pdbx_description
1 polymer ?
#
loop_
_entity_poly.entity_id
_entity_poly.type
_entity_poly.pdbx_seq_one_letter_code
_entity_poly.pdbx_strand_id
1 'polypeptide(L)'
;MCVFDTSFDYKTDKPAKTRPDADRDSPRLRFDHALLWTKELNSGVKFAPTPPSARRKGYLIFTDDSETKHWYGSDAITASYTNWLRPRPLVDAIAGLNEEQRSRYLNPPYTIGSSMIWPVRKKDRPTINTSRGFGPSGRLIADRMDLTLECIRRHYGGEQESPLTSVLNAYEDFFALFDGFAEFVDFFHLQDLVTPGYDEVLFYLPFDQFERSGTPATTEEFVTYREATLEFIAGRGRRMAKWVIENHPDIEVRE
;
A
#
# COMPACT_ATOMS: atom_id res chain seq x y z
N MET A 1 -7.46 14.04 -23.43
CA MET A 1 -6.18 13.36 -23.15
C MET A 1 -6.22 12.96 -21.69
N CYS A 2 -6.05 11.67 -21.39
CA CYS A 2 -5.93 11.21 -20.00
C CYS A 2 -4.54 11.62 -19.48
N VAL A 3 -4.46 11.99 -18.21
CA VAL A 3 -3.21 12.37 -17.55
C VAL A 3 -2.97 11.37 -16.42
N PHE A 4 -1.74 10.95 -16.22
CA PHE A 4 -1.27 10.25 -15.02
C PHE A 4 -0.22 11.15 -14.34
N ASP A 5 -0.45 11.56 -13.10
CA ASP A 5 0.37 12.56 -12.42
C ASP A 5 0.84 11.99 -11.08
N THR A 6 2.13 11.72 -10.97
CA THR A 6 2.69 11.10 -9.76
C THR A 6 2.84 12.07 -8.60
N SER A 7 2.75 13.38 -8.87
CA SER A 7 2.81 14.46 -7.88
C SER A 7 1.44 14.88 -7.35
N PHE A 8 0.36 14.45 -8.01
CA PHE A 8 -1.00 14.87 -7.67
C PHE A 8 -1.40 14.42 -6.26
N ASP A 9 -1.80 15.39 -5.44
CA ASP A 9 -2.32 15.12 -4.10
C ASP A 9 -3.81 14.77 -4.16
N TYR A 10 -4.14 13.49 -4.02
CA TYR A 10 -5.52 13.00 -4.06
C TYR A 10 -6.39 13.54 -2.92
N LYS A 11 -5.80 14.09 -1.85
CA LYS A 11 -6.58 14.81 -0.81
C LYS A 11 -7.26 16.06 -1.39
N THR A 12 -6.72 16.62 -2.47
CA THR A 12 -7.24 17.83 -3.15
C THR A 12 -8.25 17.51 -4.25
N ASP A 13 -8.50 16.24 -4.54
CA ASP A 13 -9.36 15.76 -5.63
C ASP A 13 -10.85 16.00 -5.34
N LYS A 14 -11.26 17.29 -5.40
CA LYS A 14 -12.54 17.91 -4.99
C LYS A 14 -13.66 16.92 -4.64
N PRO A 15 -13.63 16.33 -3.44
CA PRO A 15 -14.77 15.60 -2.92
C PRO A 15 -15.69 16.60 -2.23
N ALA A 16 -16.96 16.67 -2.65
CA ALA A 16 -17.98 17.58 -2.13
C ALA A 16 -18.40 17.32 -0.65
N LYS A 17 -17.52 16.78 0.19
CA LYS A 17 -17.84 16.25 1.53
C LYS A 17 -17.04 16.94 2.64
N THR A 18 -17.63 16.98 3.82
CA THR A 18 -17.08 17.57 5.06
C THR A 18 -15.88 16.83 5.65
N ARG A 19 -15.67 15.55 5.31
CA ARG A 19 -14.51 14.74 5.72
C ARG A 19 -14.14 13.75 4.61
N PRO A 20 -13.42 14.21 3.59
CA PRO A 20 -13.08 13.34 2.48
C PRO A 20 -12.01 12.33 2.85
N ASP A 21 -12.17 11.16 2.29
CA ASP A 21 -11.22 10.05 2.37
C ASP A 21 -10.82 9.73 0.94
N ALA A 22 -9.57 9.98 0.57
CA ALA A 22 -9.10 9.88 -0.81
C ALA A 22 -9.32 8.47 -1.38
N ASP A 23 -8.97 7.43 -0.63
CA ASP A 23 -9.15 6.01 -0.99
C ASP A 23 -10.61 5.64 -1.28
N ARG A 24 -11.54 6.38 -0.69
CA ARG A 24 -12.99 6.16 -0.89
C ARG A 24 -13.61 7.10 -1.92
N ASP A 25 -13.17 8.36 -1.92
CA ASP A 25 -13.91 9.48 -2.50
C ASP A 25 -13.21 10.10 -3.72
N SER A 26 -11.90 9.90 -3.92
CA SER A 26 -11.16 10.43 -5.08
C SER A 26 -11.50 9.64 -6.35
N PRO A 27 -12.18 10.23 -7.36
CA PRO A 27 -12.36 9.60 -8.66
C PRO A 27 -11.03 9.43 -9.41
N ARG A 28 -10.07 10.36 -9.23
CA ARG A 28 -8.78 10.30 -9.92
C ARG A 28 -7.93 9.14 -9.40
N LEU A 29 -7.83 8.95 -8.09
CA LEU A 29 -7.14 7.81 -7.49
C LEU A 29 -7.71 6.48 -7.98
N ARG A 30 -9.05 6.38 -8.06
CA ARG A 30 -9.70 5.16 -8.57
C ARG A 30 -9.40 4.89 -10.03
N PHE A 31 -9.38 5.94 -10.86
CA PHE A 31 -8.98 5.81 -12.26
C PHE A 31 -7.52 5.34 -12.37
N ASP A 32 -6.62 5.99 -11.63
CA ASP A 32 -5.19 5.68 -11.66
C ASP A 32 -4.92 4.26 -11.12
N HIS A 33 -5.69 3.77 -10.14
CA HIS A 33 -5.64 2.36 -9.70
C HIS A 33 -6.16 1.39 -10.76
N ALA A 34 -7.27 1.68 -11.44
CA ALA A 34 -7.77 0.82 -12.50
C ALA A 34 -6.78 0.71 -13.66
N LEU A 35 -6.11 1.83 -13.98
CA LEU A 35 -5.04 1.89 -14.97
C LEU A 35 -3.84 1.04 -14.55
N LEU A 36 -3.23 1.37 -13.40
CA LEU A 36 -1.98 0.74 -12.95
C LEU A 36 -2.12 -0.75 -12.69
N TRP A 37 -3.27 -1.20 -12.19
CA TRP A 37 -3.48 -2.59 -11.83
C TRP A 37 -4.16 -3.38 -12.95
N THR A 38 -4.15 -2.88 -14.19
CA THR A 38 -4.50 -3.67 -15.37
C THR A 38 -3.23 -4.23 -16.01
N LYS A 39 -2.86 -5.47 -15.69
CA LYS A 39 -1.63 -6.13 -16.17
C LYS A 39 -1.89 -7.59 -16.53
N GLU A 40 -1.07 -8.13 -17.42
CA GLU A 40 -0.97 -9.58 -17.64
C GLU A 40 -0.07 -10.18 -16.57
N LEU A 41 -0.54 -11.24 -15.93
CA LEU A 41 0.22 -12.00 -14.93
C LEU A 41 1.04 -13.10 -15.64
N ASN A 42 2.07 -13.63 -14.99
CA ASN A 42 2.90 -14.73 -15.51
C ASN A 42 2.09 -15.99 -15.84
N SER A 43 0.96 -16.18 -15.13
CA SER A 43 -0.01 -17.23 -15.42
C SER A 43 -0.75 -17.05 -16.76
N GLY A 44 -0.59 -15.91 -17.43
CA GLY A 44 -1.34 -15.49 -18.62
C GLY A 44 -2.69 -14.83 -18.29
N VAL A 45 -3.09 -14.79 -17.02
CA VAL A 45 -4.33 -14.12 -16.61
C VAL A 45 -4.19 -12.62 -16.77
N LYS A 46 -5.11 -12.00 -17.51
CA LYS A 46 -5.21 -10.54 -17.57
C LYS A 46 -5.98 -10.01 -16.36
N PHE A 47 -5.26 -9.62 -15.32
CA PHE A 47 -5.86 -8.97 -14.17
C PHE A 47 -6.25 -7.53 -14.55
N ALA A 48 -7.56 -7.26 -14.66
CA ALA A 48 -8.10 -5.98 -15.15
C ALA A 48 -9.29 -5.50 -14.29
N PRO A 49 -9.06 -5.08 -13.04
CA PRO A 49 -10.12 -4.64 -12.14
C PRO A 49 -10.69 -3.30 -12.60
N THR A 50 -12.01 -3.20 -12.69
CA THR A 50 -12.70 -1.98 -13.16
C THR A 50 -13.60 -1.38 -12.09
N PRO A 51 -13.83 -0.06 -12.11
CA PRO A 51 -14.81 0.57 -11.23
C PRO A 51 -16.22 0.08 -11.55
N PRO A 52 -17.04 -0.29 -10.55
CA PRO A 52 -18.41 -0.70 -10.82
C PRO A 52 -19.27 0.48 -11.29
N SER A 53 -20.37 0.18 -11.99
CA SER A 53 -21.35 1.18 -12.45
C SER A 53 -21.97 2.03 -11.34
N ALA A 54 -21.90 1.58 -10.09
CA ALA A 54 -22.29 2.36 -8.92
C ALA A 54 -21.28 2.17 -7.78
N ARG A 55 -20.76 3.27 -7.24
CA ARG A 55 -19.76 3.28 -6.15
C ARG A 55 -20.15 2.45 -4.93
N ARG A 56 -21.45 2.36 -4.60
CA ARG A 56 -21.95 1.54 -3.48
C ARG A 56 -21.73 0.03 -3.66
N LYS A 57 -21.36 -0.42 -4.86
CA LYS A 57 -21.11 -1.82 -5.20
C LYS A 57 -19.64 -2.24 -5.02
N GLY A 58 -18.74 -1.31 -4.74
CA GLY A 58 -17.30 -1.60 -4.60
C GLY A 58 -16.43 -0.44 -5.06
N TYR A 59 -15.12 -0.53 -4.79
CA TYR A 59 -14.15 0.42 -5.31
C TYR A 59 -13.64 -0.03 -6.68
N LEU A 60 -12.98 -1.19 -6.77
CA LEU A 60 -12.73 -1.91 -8.02
C LEU A 60 -13.22 -3.37 -7.93
N ILE A 61 -13.57 -3.94 -9.07
CA ILE A 61 -14.02 -5.33 -9.21
C ILE A 61 -13.25 -5.99 -10.35
N PHE A 62 -12.60 -7.12 -10.05
CA PHE A 62 -12.08 -8.04 -11.06
C PHE A 62 -13.09 -9.17 -11.27
N THR A 63 -13.33 -9.56 -12.52
CA THR A 63 -14.11 -10.76 -12.84
C THR A 63 -13.16 -11.73 -13.50
N ASP A 64 -12.98 -12.92 -12.91
CA ASP A 64 -12.11 -13.95 -13.47
C ASP A 64 -12.80 -14.74 -14.59
N ASP A 65 -12.06 -15.65 -15.22
CA ASP A 65 -12.55 -16.47 -16.34
C ASP A 65 -13.72 -17.39 -15.96
N SER A 66 -13.94 -17.62 -14.66
CA SER A 66 -15.08 -18.38 -14.14
C SER A 66 -16.33 -17.52 -13.92
N GLU A 67 -16.30 -16.25 -14.33
CA GLU A 67 -17.32 -15.21 -14.06
C GLU A 67 -17.47 -14.88 -12.57
N THR A 68 -16.49 -15.28 -11.75
CA THR A 68 -16.49 -14.97 -10.32
C THR A 68 -15.95 -13.56 -10.10
N LYS A 69 -16.65 -12.81 -9.25
CA LYS A 69 -16.30 -11.41 -8.93
C LYS A 69 -15.45 -11.34 -7.67
N HIS A 70 -14.38 -10.56 -7.76
CA HIS A 70 -13.45 -10.27 -6.68
C HIS A 70 -13.42 -8.76 -6.44
N TRP A 71 -13.58 -8.34 -5.19
CA TRP A 71 -13.64 -6.93 -4.82
C TRP A 71 -12.33 -6.45 -4.23
N TYR A 72 -11.95 -5.23 -4.59
CA TYR A 72 -10.73 -4.59 -4.12
C TYR A 72 -11.04 -3.21 -3.56
N GLY A 73 -10.40 -2.87 -2.45
CA GLY A 73 -10.42 -1.53 -1.85
C GLY A 73 -9.06 -0.88 -1.95
N SER A 74 -9.03 0.44 -2.18
CA SER A 74 -7.82 1.25 -2.00
C SER A 74 -7.53 1.41 -0.52
N ASP A 75 -6.25 1.41 -0.15
CA ASP A 75 -5.81 1.97 1.11
C ASP A 75 -4.36 2.44 1.05
N ALA A 76 -4.00 3.31 1.99
CA ALA A 76 -2.64 3.74 2.19
C ALA A 76 -1.76 2.54 2.60
N ILE A 77 -0.53 2.52 2.09
CA ILE A 77 0.53 1.59 2.52
C ILE A 77 1.62 2.31 3.32
N THR A 78 1.34 3.55 3.73
CA THR A 78 2.25 4.37 4.53
C THR A 78 1.44 5.11 5.60
N ALA A 79 2.02 5.30 6.78
CA ALA A 79 1.37 6.01 7.87
C ALA A 79 2.23 7.21 8.33
N SER A 80 1.59 8.38 8.45
CA SER A 80 2.24 9.55 9.07
C SER A 80 2.15 9.55 10.59
N TYR A 81 1.33 8.65 11.16
CA TYR A 81 1.02 8.53 12.60
C TYR A 81 0.50 9.80 13.29
N THR A 82 0.20 10.85 12.52
CA THR A 82 -0.04 12.20 13.05
C THR A 82 -1.20 12.27 14.04
N ASN A 83 -2.18 11.39 13.92
CA ASN A 83 -3.36 11.34 14.79
C ASN A 83 -3.29 10.22 15.86
N TRP A 84 -2.18 9.50 15.94
CA TRP A 84 -2.04 8.38 16.87
C TRP A 84 -1.71 8.89 18.27
N LEU A 85 -2.50 8.47 19.26
CA LEU A 85 -2.31 8.82 20.67
C LEU A 85 -1.56 7.73 21.46
N ARG A 86 -1.24 6.62 20.80
CA ARG A 86 -0.55 5.45 21.35
C ARG A 86 0.27 4.77 20.24
N PRO A 87 1.34 4.05 20.58
CA PRO A 87 1.92 3.91 21.93
C PRO A 87 2.64 5.19 22.39
N ARG A 88 2.88 5.33 23.70
CA ARG A 88 3.49 6.54 24.28
C ARG A 88 4.85 6.90 23.65
N PRO A 89 5.77 5.94 23.38
CA PRO A 89 7.03 6.24 22.71
C PRO A 89 6.87 6.92 21.35
N LEU A 90 5.89 6.51 20.54
CA LEU A 90 5.59 7.15 19.25
C LEU A 90 5.13 8.60 19.44
N VAL A 91 4.28 8.85 20.44
CA VAL A 91 3.80 10.21 20.77
C VAL A 91 4.97 11.10 21.19
N ASP A 92 5.84 10.60 22.06
CA ASP A 92 7.02 11.33 22.53
C ASP A 92 8.03 11.57 21.38
N ALA A 93 8.21 10.58 20.48
CA ALA A 93 9.03 10.72 19.28
C ALA A 93 8.53 11.82 18.33
N ILE A 94 7.22 11.89 18.09
CA ILE A 94 6.61 12.96 17.28
C ILE A 94 6.73 14.32 17.98
N ALA A 95 6.60 14.36 19.31
CA ALA A 95 6.74 15.58 20.09
C ALA A 95 8.17 16.14 20.07
N GLY A 96 9.18 15.28 19.90
CA GLY A 96 10.59 15.67 19.80
C GLY A 96 11.01 16.28 18.46
N LEU A 97 10.13 16.28 17.44
CA LEU A 97 10.44 16.86 16.13
C LEU A 97 10.54 18.38 16.18
N ASN A 98 11.51 18.94 15.47
CA ASN A 98 11.60 20.38 15.23
C ASN A 98 10.57 20.87 14.20
N GLU A 99 10.43 22.19 14.02
CA GLU A 99 9.41 22.77 13.12
C GLU A 99 9.56 22.32 11.65
N GLU A 100 10.78 22.23 11.15
CA GLU A 100 11.08 21.78 9.79
C GLU A 100 10.66 20.32 9.58
N GLN A 101 11.05 19.44 10.49
CA GLN A 101 10.68 18.02 10.49
C GLN A 101 9.16 17.84 10.58
N ARG A 102 8.48 18.63 11.42
CA ARG A 102 7.01 18.60 11.53
C ARG A 102 6.34 18.98 10.22
N SER A 103 6.79 20.06 9.59
CA SER A 103 6.28 20.51 8.29
C SER A 103 6.48 19.45 7.21
N ARG A 104 7.62 18.77 7.22
CA ARG A 104 7.97 17.75 6.24
C ARG A 104 7.19 16.44 6.43
N TYR A 105 7.04 15.96 7.66
CA TYR A 105 6.60 14.58 7.90
C TYR A 105 5.13 14.40 8.26
N LEU A 106 4.48 15.40 8.87
CA LEU A 106 3.17 15.20 9.48
C LEU A 106 2.00 15.34 8.50
N ASN A 107 2.18 15.99 7.36
CA ASN A 107 1.14 16.07 6.35
C ASN A 107 1.72 16.04 4.93
N PRO A 108 2.33 14.92 4.52
CA PRO A 108 2.75 14.77 3.14
C PRO A 108 1.53 14.76 2.19
N PRO A 109 1.70 15.17 0.93
CA PRO A 109 0.75 14.89 -0.14
C PRO A 109 0.40 13.41 -0.18
N TYR A 110 -0.86 13.07 -0.48
CA TYR A 110 -1.26 11.70 -0.71
C TYR A 110 -1.18 11.42 -2.22
N THR A 111 -0.06 10.85 -2.65
CA THR A 111 0.20 10.57 -4.07
C THR A 111 0.02 9.09 -4.38
N ILE A 112 0.19 8.72 -5.65
CA ILE A 112 -0.09 7.36 -6.11
C ILE A 112 0.88 6.33 -5.51
N GLY A 113 2.10 6.78 -5.21
CA GLY A 113 3.11 5.97 -4.52
C GLY A 113 2.71 5.58 -3.10
N SER A 114 1.78 6.29 -2.46
CA SER A 114 1.37 6.08 -1.08
C SER A 114 0.28 5.01 -0.88
N SER A 115 -0.29 4.47 -1.95
CA SER A 115 -1.46 3.56 -1.88
C SER A 115 -1.38 2.40 -2.86
N MET A 116 -2.19 1.37 -2.58
CA MET A 116 -2.46 0.29 -3.53
C MET A 116 -3.85 -0.30 -3.27
N ILE A 117 -4.23 -1.29 -4.06
CA ILE A 117 -5.46 -2.04 -3.85
C ILE A 117 -5.22 -3.31 -3.03
N TRP A 118 -6.21 -3.67 -2.22
CA TRP A 118 -6.22 -4.88 -1.41
C TRP A 118 -7.53 -5.64 -1.62
N PRO A 119 -7.51 -6.99 -1.66
CA PRO A 119 -8.74 -7.76 -1.73
C PRO A 119 -9.60 -7.51 -0.49
N VAL A 120 -10.92 -7.41 -0.69
CA VAL A 120 -11.89 -7.20 0.38
C VAL A 120 -13.11 -8.09 0.19
N ARG A 121 -13.47 -8.84 1.23
CA ARG A 121 -14.72 -9.62 1.23
C ARG A 121 -15.29 -9.79 2.62
N LYS A 122 -16.60 -10.09 2.67
CA LYS A 122 -17.34 -10.17 3.94
C LYS A 122 -16.98 -11.39 4.76
N LYS A 123 -16.71 -12.53 4.10
CA LYS A 123 -16.41 -13.80 4.76
C LYS A 123 -15.06 -13.79 5.49
N ASP A 124 -14.08 -13.03 4.99
CA ASP A 124 -12.73 -12.96 5.55
C ASP A 124 -12.50 -11.63 6.25
N ARG A 125 -12.80 -11.63 7.55
CA ARG A 125 -12.62 -10.50 8.47
C ARG A 125 -11.76 -10.94 9.67
N PRO A 126 -10.85 -10.08 10.16
CA PRO A 126 -10.49 -8.74 9.65
C PRO A 126 -9.90 -8.78 8.22
N THR A 127 -10.03 -7.69 7.44
CA THR A 127 -9.37 -7.61 6.14
C THR A 127 -7.86 -7.44 6.33
N ILE A 128 -7.05 -7.73 5.31
CA ILE A 128 -5.59 -7.49 5.38
C ILE A 128 -5.32 -6.05 5.84
N ASN A 129 -6.09 -5.09 5.32
CA ASN A 129 -5.98 -3.70 5.73
C ASN A 129 -6.28 -3.43 7.20
N THR A 130 -7.32 -4.06 7.74
CA THR A 130 -7.60 -3.90 9.17
C THR A 130 -6.49 -4.53 10.01
N SER A 131 -5.96 -5.68 9.60
CA SER A 131 -4.93 -6.40 10.35
C SER A 131 -3.57 -5.72 10.38
N ARG A 132 -3.19 -4.94 9.35
CA ARG A 132 -1.92 -4.19 9.33
C ARG A 132 -1.90 -2.96 10.25
N GLY A 133 -3.06 -2.34 10.49
CA GLY A 133 -3.15 -1.08 11.24
C GLY A 133 -3.80 -1.21 12.61
N PHE A 134 -4.63 -2.24 12.83
CA PHE A 134 -5.43 -2.40 14.04
C PHE A 134 -5.25 -3.77 14.71
N GLY A 135 -5.54 -3.80 16.02
CA GLY A 135 -5.50 -5.02 16.83
C GLY A 135 -4.07 -5.50 17.15
N PRO A 136 -3.91 -6.77 17.58
CA PRO A 136 -2.62 -7.34 17.95
C PRO A 136 -1.60 -7.31 16.79
N SER A 137 -2.01 -7.74 15.60
CA SER A 137 -1.17 -7.68 14.39
C SER A 137 -0.80 -6.24 14.04
N GLY A 138 -1.76 -5.32 14.09
CA GLY A 138 -1.52 -3.91 13.79
C GLY A 138 -0.57 -3.22 14.76
N ARG A 139 -0.41 -3.72 15.99
CA ARG A 139 0.62 -3.21 16.92
C ARG A 139 2.03 -3.55 16.45
N LEU A 140 2.21 -4.73 15.84
CA LEU A 140 3.50 -5.24 15.36
C LEU A 140 3.84 -4.69 13.97
N ILE A 141 2.83 -4.49 13.11
CA ILE A 141 3.02 -3.99 11.74
C ILE A 141 2.93 -2.47 11.65
N ALA A 142 1.98 -1.87 12.37
CA ALA A 142 1.74 -0.43 12.44
C ALA A 142 1.63 0.25 11.05
N ASP A 143 0.89 -0.37 10.12
CA ASP A 143 0.74 0.10 8.73
C ASP A 143 2.06 0.29 7.96
N ARG A 144 3.18 -0.28 8.43
CA ARG A 144 4.43 -0.23 7.70
C ARG A 144 4.45 -1.24 6.56
N MET A 145 4.71 -0.74 5.34
CA MET A 145 4.74 -1.60 4.16
C MET A 145 5.90 -2.60 4.18
N ASP A 146 7.08 -2.25 4.69
CA ASP A 146 8.22 -3.18 4.80
C ASP A 146 7.87 -4.38 5.70
N LEU A 147 7.29 -4.15 6.88
CA LEU A 147 6.83 -5.23 7.77
C LEU A 147 5.66 -6.03 7.18
N THR A 148 4.74 -5.37 6.48
CA THR A 148 3.65 -6.04 5.75
C THR A 148 4.21 -6.92 4.64
N LEU A 149 5.21 -6.44 3.91
CA LEU A 149 5.83 -7.13 2.79
C LEU A 149 6.63 -8.34 3.27
N GLU A 150 7.29 -8.26 4.42
CA GLU A 150 7.95 -9.42 5.04
C GLU A 150 6.94 -10.52 5.41
N CYS A 151 5.75 -10.16 5.91
CA CYS A 151 4.69 -11.16 6.14
C CYS A 151 4.26 -11.84 4.83
N ILE A 152 4.17 -11.08 3.73
CA ILE A 152 3.81 -11.60 2.40
C ILE A 152 4.94 -12.48 1.84
N ARG A 153 6.20 -12.07 1.99
CA ARG A 153 7.38 -12.88 1.61
C ARG A 153 7.35 -14.24 2.30
N ARG A 154 7.16 -14.25 3.63
CA ARG A 154 7.01 -15.47 4.44
C ARG A 154 5.85 -16.34 3.98
N HIS A 155 4.71 -15.74 3.64
CA HIS A 155 3.55 -16.47 3.13
C HIS A 155 3.87 -17.21 1.82
N TYR A 156 4.53 -16.57 0.86
CA TYR A 156 4.99 -17.24 -0.38
C TYR A 156 6.07 -18.30 -0.11
N GLY A 157 6.93 -18.08 0.90
CA GLY A 157 7.94 -19.06 1.33
C GLY A 157 7.38 -20.27 2.09
N GLY A 158 6.07 -20.30 2.38
CA GLY A 158 5.44 -21.35 3.19
C GLY A 158 5.80 -21.29 4.69
N GLU A 159 6.39 -20.19 5.14
CA GLU A 159 6.72 -19.96 6.55
C GLU A 159 5.42 -19.67 7.34
N GLN A 160 5.21 -20.34 8.47
CA GLN A 160 3.94 -20.26 9.20
C GLN A 160 3.84 -19.06 10.16
N GLU A 161 4.96 -18.39 10.49
CA GLU A 161 4.99 -17.39 11.56
C GLU A 161 5.19 -15.96 11.04
N SER A 162 4.09 -15.20 11.06
CA SER A 162 4.08 -13.74 10.90
C SER A 162 2.84 -13.15 11.57
N PRO A 163 2.83 -11.84 11.93
CA PRO A 163 1.65 -11.18 12.47
C PRO A 163 0.42 -11.24 11.56
N LEU A 164 0.59 -11.46 10.26
CA LEU A 164 -0.49 -11.50 9.28
C LEU A 164 -0.83 -12.92 8.78
N THR A 165 -0.18 -13.99 9.25
CA THR A 165 -0.39 -15.36 8.73
C THR A 165 -1.86 -15.72 8.56
N SER A 166 -2.67 -15.57 9.61
CA SER A 166 -4.08 -15.96 9.57
C SER A 166 -4.88 -15.20 8.51
N VAL A 167 -4.61 -13.89 8.33
CA VAL A 167 -5.33 -13.09 7.33
C VAL A 167 -4.80 -13.34 5.92
N LEU A 168 -3.50 -13.58 5.74
CA LEU A 168 -2.94 -13.92 4.42
C LEU A 168 -3.48 -15.28 3.94
N ASN A 169 -3.54 -16.29 4.83
CA ASN A 169 -4.16 -17.58 4.51
C ASN A 169 -5.65 -17.45 4.17
N ALA A 170 -6.37 -16.58 4.89
CA ALA A 170 -7.78 -16.31 4.57
C ALA A 170 -7.97 -15.65 3.20
N TYR A 171 -6.91 -15.07 2.62
CA TYR A 171 -6.85 -14.45 1.29
C TYR A 171 -5.90 -15.19 0.33
N GLU A 172 -5.65 -16.49 0.56
CA GLU A 172 -4.70 -17.30 -0.25
C GLU A 172 -5.00 -17.28 -1.74
N ASP A 173 -6.28 -17.25 -2.11
CA ASP A 173 -6.78 -17.17 -3.48
C ASP A 173 -6.30 -15.91 -4.22
N PHE A 174 -6.17 -14.79 -3.51
CA PHE A 174 -5.61 -13.56 -4.07
C PHE A 174 -4.10 -13.68 -4.27
N PHE A 175 -3.37 -14.26 -3.32
CA PHE A 175 -1.92 -14.44 -3.44
C PHE A 175 -1.56 -15.47 -4.51
N ALA A 176 -2.40 -16.49 -4.71
CA ALA A 176 -2.26 -17.49 -5.75
C ALA A 176 -2.45 -16.94 -7.18
N LEU A 177 -2.91 -15.70 -7.35
CA LEU A 177 -2.93 -15.05 -8.68
C LEU A 177 -1.52 -14.81 -9.21
N PHE A 178 -0.56 -14.56 -8.31
CA PHE A 178 0.81 -14.23 -8.66
C PHE A 178 1.70 -15.48 -8.56
N ASP A 179 2.60 -15.63 -9.51
CA ASP A 179 3.69 -16.61 -9.55
C ASP A 179 4.81 -16.20 -8.57
N GLY A 180 4.49 -16.33 -7.30
CA GLY A 180 5.41 -16.10 -6.20
C GLY A 180 5.58 -14.62 -5.79
N PHE A 181 6.50 -14.43 -4.86
CA PHE A 181 6.76 -13.13 -4.23
C PHE A 181 7.31 -12.09 -5.20
N ALA A 182 8.17 -12.50 -6.14
CA ALA A 182 8.78 -11.59 -7.11
C ALA A 182 7.71 -10.95 -8.01
N GLU A 183 6.78 -11.75 -8.55
CA GLU A 183 5.69 -11.19 -9.36
C GLU A 183 4.78 -10.28 -8.53
N PHE A 184 4.48 -10.63 -7.27
CA PHE A 184 3.71 -9.75 -6.39
C PHE A 184 4.37 -8.37 -6.20
N VAL A 185 5.69 -8.36 -5.94
CA VAL A 185 6.49 -7.14 -5.78
C VAL A 185 6.49 -6.32 -7.07
N ASP A 186 6.69 -6.98 -8.22
CA ASP A 186 6.74 -6.32 -9.52
C ASP A 186 5.40 -5.75 -9.94
N PHE A 187 4.33 -6.52 -9.72
CA PHE A 187 2.96 -6.10 -9.99
C PHE A 187 2.63 -4.81 -9.25
N PHE A 188 2.97 -4.68 -7.96
CA PHE A 188 2.65 -3.51 -7.14
C PHE A 188 3.74 -2.42 -7.08
N HIS A 189 4.84 -2.57 -7.83
CA HIS A 189 5.98 -1.66 -7.90
C HIS A 189 6.73 -1.46 -6.56
N LEU A 190 6.90 -2.54 -5.80
CA LEU A 190 7.48 -2.53 -4.44
C LEU A 190 9.00 -2.78 -4.41
N GLN A 191 9.69 -2.73 -5.56
CA GLN A 191 11.09 -3.15 -5.71
C GLN A 191 12.08 -2.41 -4.79
N ASP A 192 11.79 -1.16 -4.39
CA ASP A 192 12.65 -0.41 -3.45
C ASP A 192 12.68 -1.03 -2.04
N LEU A 193 11.76 -1.96 -1.72
CA LEU A 193 11.67 -2.63 -0.42
C LEU A 193 12.23 -4.04 -0.43
N VAL A 194 12.94 -4.45 -1.48
CA VAL A 194 13.54 -5.78 -1.56
C VAL A 194 14.96 -5.72 -2.09
N THR A 195 15.75 -6.75 -1.79
CA THR A 195 17.05 -6.93 -2.45
C THR A 195 16.86 -7.22 -3.94
N PRO A 196 17.88 -6.98 -4.80
CA PRO A 196 17.75 -7.23 -6.24
C PRO A 196 17.35 -8.66 -6.63
N GLY A 197 17.59 -9.64 -5.75
CA GLY A 197 17.20 -11.05 -5.94
C GLY A 197 15.79 -11.38 -5.43
N TYR A 198 15.09 -10.43 -4.82
CA TYR A 198 13.79 -10.62 -4.16
C TYR A 198 13.84 -11.59 -2.95
N ASP A 199 15.03 -11.95 -2.48
CA ASP A 199 15.23 -12.91 -1.39
C ASP A 199 14.90 -12.33 -0.01
N GLU A 200 15.10 -11.02 0.17
CA GLU A 200 14.97 -10.34 1.45
C GLU A 200 14.24 -9.01 1.29
N VAL A 201 13.50 -8.64 2.34
CA VAL A 201 12.87 -7.31 2.46
C VAL A 201 13.86 -6.34 3.09
N LEU A 202 13.91 -5.12 2.52
CA LEU A 202 14.65 -4.00 3.06
C LEU A 202 13.76 -3.22 4.03
N PHE A 203 14.18 -3.13 5.28
CA PHE A 203 13.40 -2.51 6.34
C PHE A 203 13.77 -1.03 6.56
N TYR A 204 12.79 -0.19 6.85
CA TYR A 204 12.98 1.22 7.19
C TYR A 204 13.68 1.44 8.53
N LEU A 205 13.54 0.47 9.43
CA LEU A 205 14.16 0.43 10.76
C LEU A 205 14.71 -0.99 11.00
N PRO A 206 15.68 -1.18 11.92
CA PRO A 206 16.19 -2.51 12.24
C PRO A 206 15.07 -3.51 12.53
N PHE A 207 15.11 -4.66 11.85
CA PHE A 207 14.09 -5.70 11.98
C PHE A 207 14.43 -6.67 13.11
N ASP A 208 13.46 -6.93 13.97
CA ASP A 208 13.60 -7.70 15.20
C ASP A 208 12.65 -8.92 15.23
N GLN A 209 12.30 -9.47 14.07
CA GLN A 209 11.42 -10.64 13.99
C GLN A 209 10.01 -10.42 14.58
N PHE A 210 9.50 -9.18 14.49
CA PHE A 210 8.20 -8.78 15.02
C PHE A 210 8.08 -8.87 16.56
N GLU A 211 9.19 -8.75 17.29
CA GLU A 211 9.20 -8.80 18.75
C GLU A 211 8.73 -7.49 19.40
N ARG A 212 8.98 -6.33 18.76
CA ARG A 212 8.54 -5.03 19.25
C ARG A 212 7.37 -4.44 18.45
N SER A 213 6.88 -3.30 18.93
CA SER A 213 5.90 -2.52 18.17
C SER A 213 6.48 -1.98 16.86
N GLY A 214 5.73 -2.09 15.76
CA GLY A 214 6.17 -1.62 14.45
C GLY A 214 6.42 -0.11 14.37
N THR A 215 5.81 0.67 15.27
CA THR A 215 5.96 2.12 15.31
C THR A 215 7.39 2.53 15.72
N PRO A 216 7.91 3.66 15.20
CA PRO A 216 9.09 4.30 15.76
C PRO A 216 8.93 4.62 17.25
N ALA A 217 10.01 4.47 18.03
CA ALA A 217 10.03 4.63 19.47
C ALA A 217 10.82 5.88 19.94
N THR A 218 11.68 6.44 19.08
CA THR A 218 12.42 7.68 19.35
C THR A 218 12.25 8.67 18.20
N THR A 219 12.60 9.95 18.45
CA THR A 219 12.57 10.99 17.42
C THR A 219 13.46 10.62 16.23
N GLU A 220 14.64 10.07 16.50
CA GLU A 220 15.60 9.64 15.48
C GLU A 220 15.04 8.49 14.64
N GLU A 221 14.44 7.47 15.26
CA GLU A 221 13.76 6.40 14.53
C GLU A 221 12.60 6.96 13.70
N PHE A 222 11.84 7.93 14.22
CA PHE A 222 10.73 8.53 13.47
C PHE A 222 11.25 9.26 12.24
N VAL A 223 12.31 10.06 12.37
CA VAL A 223 12.96 10.76 11.25
C VAL A 223 13.46 9.75 10.21
N THR A 224 14.21 8.72 10.63
CA THR A 224 14.72 7.67 9.74
C THR A 224 13.60 6.97 8.99
N TYR A 225 12.55 6.55 9.70
CA TYR A 225 11.37 5.93 9.11
C TYR A 225 10.70 6.84 8.06
N ARG A 226 10.51 8.12 8.39
CA ARG A 226 9.79 9.05 7.50
C ARG A 226 10.59 9.39 6.26
N GLU A 227 11.91 9.58 6.36
CA GLU A 227 12.75 9.79 5.18
C GLU A 227 12.72 8.57 4.25
N ALA A 228 12.93 7.36 4.80
CA ALA A 228 12.89 6.14 3.99
C ALA A 228 11.51 5.90 3.35
N THR A 229 10.42 6.25 4.06
CA THR A 229 9.06 6.18 3.50
C THR A 229 8.85 7.16 2.36
N LEU A 230 9.33 8.41 2.48
CA LEU A 230 9.22 9.42 1.43
C LEU A 230 10.06 9.04 0.20
N GLU A 231 11.25 8.49 0.40
CA GLU A 231 12.09 7.97 -0.68
C GLU A 231 11.41 6.81 -1.41
N PHE A 232 10.85 5.86 -0.67
CA PHE A 232 10.06 4.75 -1.22
C PHE A 232 8.86 5.25 -2.05
N ILE A 233 8.08 6.21 -1.54
CA ILE A 233 6.94 6.77 -2.26
C ILE A 233 7.39 7.39 -3.59
N ALA A 234 8.48 8.17 -3.56
CA ALA A 234 9.00 8.83 -4.76
C ALA A 234 9.56 7.82 -5.78
N GLY A 235 10.32 6.82 -5.33
CA GLY A 235 10.84 5.75 -6.18
C GLY A 235 9.74 4.92 -6.83
N ARG A 236 8.73 4.55 -6.04
CA ARG A 236 7.53 3.84 -6.53
C ARG A 236 6.76 4.67 -7.55
N GLY A 237 6.59 5.97 -7.30
CA GLY A 237 5.99 6.91 -8.26
C GLY A 237 6.70 6.91 -9.61
N ARG A 238 8.03 7.04 -9.61
CA ARG A 238 8.84 7.00 -10.86
C ARG A 238 8.70 5.68 -11.61
N ARG A 239 8.67 4.54 -10.91
CA ARG A 239 8.44 3.23 -11.55
C ARG A 239 7.05 3.11 -12.18
N MET A 240 6.04 3.63 -11.50
CA MET A 240 4.68 3.69 -12.06
C MET A 240 4.61 4.59 -13.28
N ALA A 241 5.21 5.78 -13.24
CA ALA A 241 5.29 6.70 -14.38
C ALA A 241 5.94 6.02 -15.59
N LYS A 242 7.11 5.38 -15.38
CA LYS A 242 7.79 4.62 -16.42
C LYS A 242 6.91 3.51 -17.00
N TRP A 243 6.24 2.73 -16.15
CA TRP A 243 5.34 1.67 -16.60
C TRP A 243 4.18 2.23 -17.45
N VAL A 244 3.58 3.36 -17.05
CA VAL A 244 2.51 4.01 -17.82
C VAL A 244 3.02 4.49 -19.19
N ILE A 245 4.21 5.10 -19.26
CA ILE A 245 4.83 5.53 -20.53
C ILE A 245 5.01 4.34 -21.48
N GLU A 246 5.46 3.20 -20.96
CA GLU A 246 5.75 1.99 -21.74
C GLU A 246 4.48 1.27 -22.22
N ASN A 247 3.42 1.23 -21.38
CA ASN A 247 2.24 0.40 -21.63
C ASN A 247 1.00 1.19 -22.09
N HIS A 248 1.01 2.51 -21.92
CA HIS A 248 -0.11 3.41 -22.23
C HIS A 248 0.42 4.71 -22.88
N PRO A 249 1.00 4.64 -24.09
CA PRO A 249 1.64 5.78 -24.75
C PRO A 249 0.67 6.91 -25.12
N ASP A 250 -0.64 6.68 -25.03
CA ASP A 250 -1.71 7.67 -25.22
C ASP A 250 -2.01 8.52 -23.97
N ILE A 251 -1.43 8.17 -22.82
CA ILE A 251 -1.60 8.88 -21.55
C ILE A 251 -0.44 9.85 -21.34
N GLU A 252 -0.76 11.11 -21.06
CA GLU A 252 0.24 12.12 -20.67
C GLU A 252 0.72 11.84 -19.25
N VAL A 253 2.03 11.66 -19.05
CA VAL A 253 2.63 11.46 -17.73
C VAL A 253 3.25 12.75 -17.20
N ARG A 254 2.95 13.06 -15.94
CA ARG A 254 3.49 14.19 -15.18
C ARG A 254 4.12 13.69 -13.88
N GLU A 255 5.21 14.34 -13.48
CA GLU A 255 6.00 14.01 -12.28
C GLU A 255 6.33 15.26 -11.47
#